data_AF-A0A1I1YET7-F1
#
_entry.id   AF-A0A1I1YET7-F1
#
_cell.length_a   1.000
_cell.length_b   1.000
_cell.length_c   1.000
_cell.angle_alpha   90.00
_cell.angle_beta   90.00
_cell.angle_gamma   90.00
#
_symmetry.space_group_name_H-M   'P 1'
#
loop_
_entity.id
_entity.type
_entity.pdbx_description
1 polymer ?
#
loop_
_entity_poly.entity_id
_entity_poly.type
_entity_poly.pdbx_seq_one_letter_code
_entity_poly.pdbx_strand_id
1 'polypeptide(L)'
;MTLSVAETLAELNPQMTFIYVSGSGTDSSEKGRTMWARVKGETENALLRLPFKAAYMFRPGVITPLHGIKSKTKIYQFLYDILKPLHPLLMKLDSVLTSEQLGKAMIQAASNGYPKPHIESKELKQLSGASS
;
A
#
# COMPACT_ATOMS: atom_id res chain seq x y z
N MET A 1 -16.43 0.45 -7.83
CA MET A 1 -15.72 1.62 -8.39
C MET A 1 -14.30 1.27 -8.81
N THR A 2 -13.46 0.70 -7.94
CA THR A 2 -12.08 0.34 -8.34
C THR A 2 -12.06 -0.69 -9.47
N LEU A 3 -12.86 -1.76 -9.38
CA LEU A 3 -12.86 -2.82 -10.38
C LEU A 3 -13.30 -2.33 -11.76
N SER A 4 -14.38 -1.55 -11.84
CA SER A 4 -14.87 -0.98 -13.10
C SER A 4 -13.82 -0.10 -13.80
N VAL A 5 -13.05 0.68 -13.03
CA VAL A 5 -11.95 1.48 -13.60
C VAL A 5 -10.83 0.57 -14.10
N ALA A 6 -10.47 -0.45 -13.33
CA ALA A 6 -9.43 -1.39 -13.71
C ALA A 6 -9.79 -2.21 -14.95
N GLU A 7 -11.04 -2.66 -15.08
CA GLU A 7 -11.55 -3.35 -16.27
C GLU A 7 -11.40 -2.48 -17.52
N THR A 8 -11.88 -1.23 -17.46
CA THR A 8 -11.72 -0.29 -18.58
C THR A 8 -10.25 -0.05 -18.94
N LEU A 9 -9.37 0.10 -17.95
CA LEU A 9 -7.94 0.31 -18.19
C LEU A 9 -7.25 -0.93 -18.77
N ALA A 10 -7.65 -2.12 -18.33
CA ALA A 10 -7.11 -3.38 -18.84
C ALA A 10 -7.49 -3.59 -20.31
N GLU A 11 -8.70 -3.20 -20.71
CA GLU A 11 -9.13 -3.22 -22.11
C GLU A 11 -8.36 -2.21 -22.97
N LEU A 12 -8.18 -0.98 -22.47
CA LEU A 12 -7.52 0.10 -23.21
C LEU A 12 -6.00 -0.08 -23.31
N ASN A 13 -5.36 -0.66 -22.29
CA ASN A 13 -3.93 -0.87 -22.26
C ASN A 13 -3.55 -2.13 -21.46
N PRO A 14 -3.62 -3.31 -22.08
CA PRO A 14 -3.19 -4.56 -21.45
C PRO A 14 -1.70 -4.54 -21.05
N GLN A 15 -0.88 -3.70 -21.66
CA GLN A 15 0.56 -3.61 -21.34
C GLN A 15 0.87 -2.76 -20.09
N MET A 16 -0.15 -2.22 -19.43
CA MET A 16 -0.04 -1.42 -18.22
C MET A 16 0.32 -2.27 -16.99
N THR A 17 1.12 -1.69 -16.10
CA THR A 17 1.27 -2.17 -14.72
C THR A 17 0.23 -1.49 -13.83
N PHE A 18 -0.66 -2.26 -13.22
CA PHE A 18 -1.69 -1.75 -12.30
C PHE A 18 -1.24 -1.91 -10.85
N ILE A 19 -1.28 -0.83 -10.06
CA ILE A 19 -0.95 -0.88 -8.63
C ILE A 19 -2.19 -0.49 -7.83
N TYR A 20 -2.64 -1.39 -6.97
CA TYR A 20 -3.74 -1.15 -6.04
C TYR A 20 -3.21 -1.06 -4.61
N VAL A 21 -3.55 0.03 -3.92
CA VAL A 21 -3.16 0.23 -2.52
C VAL A 21 -4.32 -0.20 -1.62
N SER A 22 -4.14 -1.30 -0.91
CA SER A 22 -5.14 -1.91 -0.04
C SER A 22 -4.86 -1.59 1.44
N GLY A 23 -4.18 -2.48 2.16
CA GLY A 23 -3.81 -2.37 3.56
C GLY A 23 -3.36 -3.71 4.16
N SER A 24 -2.45 -3.66 5.11
CA SER A 24 -2.00 -4.85 5.85
C SER A 24 -3.17 -5.50 6.60
N GLY A 25 -3.21 -6.84 6.61
CA GLY A 25 -4.33 -7.60 7.18
C GLY A 25 -5.51 -7.81 6.23
N THR A 26 -5.36 -7.47 4.94
CA THR A 26 -6.31 -7.86 3.89
C THR A 26 -6.37 -9.39 3.76
N ASP A 27 -7.58 -9.93 3.63
CA ASP A 27 -7.83 -11.37 3.66
C ASP A 27 -8.11 -11.91 2.25
N SER A 28 -7.06 -12.41 1.58
CA SER A 28 -7.17 -13.05 0.27
C SER A 28 -8.04 -14.32 0.27
N SER A 29 -8.33 -14.92 1.43
CA SER A 29 -9.19 -16.10 1.49
C SER A 29 -10.67 -15.77 1.35
N GLU A 30 -11.03 -14.50 1.56
CA GLU A 30 -12.40 -13.97 1.54
C GLU A 30 -13.34 -14.63 2.59
N LYS A 31 -12.80 -15.44 3.51
CA LYS A 31 -13.57 -16.26 4.47
C LYS A 31 -13.42 -15.81 5.92
N GLY A 32 -12.58 -14.82 6.19
CA GLY A 32 -12.31 -14.30 7.52
C GLY A 32 -13.49 -13.57 8.15
N ARG A 33 -13.43 -13.36 9.46
CA ARG A 33 -14.53 -12.70 10.21
C ARG A 33 -14.61 -11.19 9.95
N THR A 34 -13.52 -10.58 9.52
CA THR A 34 -13.40 -9.13 9.34
C THR A 34 -13.87 -8.70 7.96
N MET A 35 -15.03 -8.02 7.89
CA MET A 35 -15.66 -7.66 6.62
C MET A 35 -14.78 -6.77 5.72
N TRP A 36 -14.13 -5.74 6.27
CA TRP A 36 -13.28 -4.87 5.45
C TRP A 36 -12.11 -5.62 4.80
N ALA A 37 -11.53 -6.59 5.54
CA ALA A 37 -10.40 -7.39 5.06
C ALA A 37 -10.83 -8.32 3.93
N ARG A 38 -12.03 -8.89 4.01
CA ARG A 38 -12.63 -9.70 2.93
C ARG A 38 -12.94 -8.87 1.69
N VAL A 39 -13.58 -7.71 1.85
CA VAL A 39 -13.94 -6.83 0.70
C VAL A 39 -12.69 -6.38 -0.06
N LYS A 40 -11.63 -6.02 0.66
CA LYS A 40 -10.35 -5.69 0.01
C LYS A 40 -9.72 -6.93 -0.64
N GLY A 41 -9.79 -8.11 0.00
CA GLY A 41 -9.27 -9.36 -0.56
C GLY A 41 -9.97 -9.78 -1.84
N GLU A 42 -11.30 -9.67 -1.89
CA GLU A 42 -12.11 -9.91 -3.09
C GLU A 42 -11.72 -8.96 -4.22
N THR A 43 -11.51 -7.68 -3.90
CA THR A 43 -11.04 -6.69 -4.87
C THR A 43 -9.65 -7.02 -5.40
N GLU A 44 -8.71 -7.38 -4.52
CA GLU A 44 -7.35 -7.81 -4.91
C GLU A 44 -7.42 -9.04 -5.84
N ASN A 45 -8.18 -10.05 -5.47
CA ASN A 45 -8.35 -11.27 -6.25
C ASN A 45 -8.99 -11.00 -7.62
N ALA A 46 -9.97 -10.08 -7.69
CA ALA A 46 -10.57 -9.67 -8.97
C ALA A 46 -9.56 -8.93 -9.86
N LEU A 47 -8.80 -7.99 -9.29
CA LEU A 47 -7.79 -7.23 -10.03
C LEU A 47 -6.66 -8.10 -10.58
N LEU A 48 -6.23 -9.13 -9.82
CA LEU A 48 -5.20 -10.07 -10.26
C LEU A 48 -5.65 -10.99 -11.41
N ARG A 49 -6.95 -11.10 -11.67
CA ARG A 49 -7.50 -11.85 -12.81
C ARG A 49 -7.59 -11.02 -14.09
N LEU A 50 -7.43 -9.70 -14.01
CA LEU A 50 -7.48 -8.82 -15.18
C LEU A 50 -6.20 -8.97 -16.03
N PRO A 51 -6.31 -8.81 -17.37
CA PRO A 51 -5.21 -9.07 -18.30
C PRO A 51 -4.18 -7.94 -18.37
N PHE A 52 -3.79 -7.37 -17.22
CA PHE A 52 -2.68 -6.44 -17.14
C PHE A 52 -1.35 -7.18 -17.34
N LYS A 53 -0.34 -6.48 -17.87
CA LYS A 53 1.05 -6.94 -17.93
C LYS A 53 1.55 -7.33 -16.54
N ALA A 54 1.20 -6.53 -15.55
CA ALA A 54 1.45 -6.82 -14.14
C ALA A 54 0.40 -6.13 -13.27
N ALA A 55 -0.01 -6.77 -12.18
CA ALA A 55 -0.87 -6.19 -11.17
C ALA A 55 -0.28 -6.42 -9.77
N TYR A 56 -0.15 -5.35 -8.99
CA TYR A 56 0.43 -5.38 -7.65
C TYR A 56 -0.55 -4.87 -6.59
N MET A 57 -0.68 -5.62 -5.51
CA MET A 57 -1.52 -5.36 -4.34
C MET A 57 -0.62 -4.91 -3.20
N PHE A 58 -0.54 -3.60 -3.00
CA PHE A 58 0.30 -2.98 -1.98
C PHE A 58 -0.46 -3.00 -0.66
N ARG A 59 0.12 -3.66 0.35
CA ARG A 59 -0.50 -3.84 1.69
C ARG A 59 0.28 -3.07 2.76
N PRO A 60 0.19 -1.74 2.77
CA PRO A 60 0.85 -0.94 3.78
C PRO A 60 0.15 -1.12 5.14
N GLY A 61 0.93 -1.16 6.20
CA GLY A 61 0.49 -1.12 7.58
C GLY A 61 0.23 0.33 7.98
N VAL A 62 1.09 0.89 8.83
CA VAL A 62 0.98 2.27 9.27
C VAL A 62 1.73 3.18 8.30
N ILE A 63 0.99 4.09 7.65
CA ILE A 63 1.59 5.16 6.83
C ILE A 63 1.74 6.40 7.70
N THR A 64 2.96 6.88 7.83
CA THR A 64 3.26 8.16 8.48
C THR A 64 3.45 9.25 7.42
N PRO A 65 2.72 10.37 7.51
CA PRO A 65 2.99 11.51 6.66
C PRO A 65 4.30 12.17 7.09
N LEU A 66 5.26 12.29 6.19
CA LEU A 66 6.39 13.22 6.34
C LEU A 66 5.98 14.58 5.76
N HIS A 67 6.56 15.66 6.30
CA HIS A 67 6.34 17.08 5.96
C HIS A 67 5.33 17.88 6.78
N GLY A 68 5.15 17.56 8.07
CA GLY A 68 4.48 18.49 8.99
C GLY A 68 3.06 18.86 8.57
N ILE A 69 2.35 17.95 7.88
CA ILE A 69 0.94 18.08 7.54
C ILE A 69 0.19 18.20 8.87
N LYS A 70 -0.09 19.44 9.26
CA LYS A 70 -0.81 19.73 10.49
C LYS A 70 -2.22 19.23 10.31
N SER A 71 -2.58 18.22 11.10
CA SER A 71 -3.95 17.74 11.12
C SER A 71 -4.85 18.91 11.51
N LYS A 72 -5.98 19.11 10.81
CA LYS A 72 -6.94 20.21 11.11
C LYS A 72 -7.47 20.13 12.56
N THR A 73 -7.31 18.97 13.22
CA THR A 73 -7.76 18.69 14.57
C THR A 73 -6.59 18.74 15.57
N LYS A 74 -6.62 19.69 16.51
CA LYS A 74 -5.56 19.94 17.51
C LYS A 74 -5.13 18.70 18.31
N ILE A 75 -6.04 17.75 18.54
CA ILE A 75 -5.78 16.49 19.24
C ILE A 75 -4.79 15.59 18.50
N TYR A 76 -4.89 15.50 17.17
CA TYR A 76 -3.95 14.72 16.37
C TYR A 76 -2.56 15.37 16.38
N GLN A 77 -2.49 16.70 16.31
CA GLN A 77 -1.23 17.43 16.38
C GLN A 77 -0.51 17.21 17.73
N PHE A 78 -1.25 17.25 18.84
CA PHE A 78 -0.71 16.98 20.17
C PHE A 78 -0.18 15.55 20.33
N LEU A 79 -0.93 14.56 19.82
CA LEU A 79 -0.47 13.17 19.73
C LEU A 79 0.82 13.04 18.90
N TYR A 80 0.90 13.70 17.75
CA TYR A 80 2.12 13.71 16.93
C TYR A 80 3.31 14.37 17.62
N ASP A 81 3.10 15.47 18.36
CA ASP A 81 4.17 16.20 19.04
C ASP A 81 4.72 15.42 20.25
N ILE A 82 3.89 14.61 20.92
CA ILE A 82 4.34 13.68 21.97
C ILE A 82 5.04 12.45 21.39
N LEU A 83 4.57 11.94 20.24
CA LEU A 83 5.14 10.77 19.58
C LEU A 83 6.39 11.07 18.75
N LYS A 84 6.70 12.34 18.46
CA LYS A 84 7.89 12.81 17.72
C LYS A 84 9.22 12.21 18.21
N PRO A 85 9.57 12.21 19.51
CA PRO A 85 10.81 11.60 19.98
C PRO A 85 10.84 10.07 19.79
N LEU A 86 9.69 9.39 19.71
CA LEU A 86 9.58 7.95 19.47
C LEU A 86 9.51 7.61 17.97
N HIS A 87 9.31 8.61 17.11
CA HIS A 87 9.23 8.47 15.66
C HIS A 87 10.40 7.70 15.02
N PRO A 88 11.68 7.95 15.33
CA PRO A 88 12.79 7.16 14.75
C PRO A 88 12.75 5.69 15.17
N LEU A 89 12.19 5.36 16.34
CA LEU A 89 12.04 3.98 16.80
C LEU A 89 10.86 3.28 16.10
N LEU A 90 9.74 3.99 15.92
CA LEU A 90 8.59 3.51 15.16
C LEU A 90 8.96 3.27 13.69
N MET A 91 9.80 4.13 13.10
CA MET A 91 10.33 3.94 11.74
C MET A 91 11.21 2.68 11.59
N LYS A 92 11.69 2.06 12.68
CA LYS A 92 12.40 0.77 12.60
C LYS A 92 11.47 -0.42 12.45
N LEU A 93 10.18 -0.26 12.74
CA LEU A 93 9.22 -1.34 12.58
C LEU A 93 9.01 -1.66 11.09
N ASP A 94 8.90 -2.95 10.78
CA ASP A 94 8.63 -3.45 9.43
C ASP A 94 7.22 -3.10 8.94
N SER A 95 6.31 -2.77 9.86
CA SER A 95 4.91 -2.41 9.59
C SER A 95 4.68 -0.91 9.36
N VAL A 96 5.71 -0.08 9.55
CA VAL A 96 5.62 1.37 9.45
C VAL A 96 6.38 1.84 8.21
N LEU A 97 5.70 2.63 7.39
CA LEU A 97 6.24 3.23 6.17
C LEU A 97 5.84 4.70 6.06
N THR A 98 6.58 5.47 5.29
CA THR A 98 6.24 6.87 5.00
C THR A 98 5.52 6.98 3.66
N SER A 99 4.78 8.07 3.45
CA SER A 99 4.16 8.33 2.12
C SER A 99 5.20 8.43 1.00
N GLU A 100 6.41 8.92 1.30
CA GLU A 100 7.52 8.98 0.35
C GLU A 100 8.05 7.58 0.02
N GLN A 101 8.22 6.72 1.03
CA GLN A 101 8.64 5.33 0.83
C GLN A 101 7.61 4.57 -0.02
N LEU A 102 6.32 4.77 0.25
CA LEU A 102 5.25 4.19 -0.55
C LEU A 102 5.33 4.65 -2.02
N GLY A 103 5.48 5.95 -2.25
CA GLY A 103 5.61 6.51 -3.60
C GLY A 103 6.83 5.98 -4.35
N LYS A 104 8.00 5.90 -3.69
CA LYS A 104 9.21 5.30 -4.27
C LYS A 104 9.01 3.82 -4.62
N ALA A 105 8.39 3.06 -3.73
CA ALA A 105 8.07 1.65 -3.98
C ALA A 105 7.13 1.48 -5.19
N MET A 106 6.14 2.38 -5.36
CA MET A 106 5.25 2.36 -6.52
C MET A 106 6.01 2.57 -7.83
N ILE A 107 6.91 3.57 -7.89
CA ILE A 107 7.72 3.84 -9.08
C ILE A 107 8.61 2.65 -9.42
N GLN A 108 9.24 2.05 -8.40
CA GLN A 108 10.10 0.89 -8.57
C GLN A 108 9.33 -0.33 -9.08
N ALA A 109 8.18 -0.66 -8.48
CA ALA A 109 7.33 -1.76 -8.96
C ALA A 109 6.81 -1.51 -10.38
N ALA A 110 6.41 -0.28 -10.70
CA ALA A 110 5.90 0.06 -12.03
C ALA A 110 6.99 -0.05 -13.11
N SER A 111 8.21 0.38 -12.80
CA SER A 111 9.33 0.44 -13.76
C SER A 111 10.03 -0.90 -13.92
N ASN A 112 10.30 -1.59 -12.81
CA ASN A 112 11.18 -2.76 -12.77
C ASN A 112 10.41 -4.07 -12.52
N GLY A 113 9.14 -3.98 -12.14
CA GLY A 113 8.36 -5.13 -11.68
C GLY A 113 8.76 -5.59 -10.27
N TYR A 114 8.05 -6.60 -9.79
CA TYR A 114 8.32 -7.29 -8.53
C TYR A 114 7.94 -8.78 -8.66
N PRO A 115 8.64 -9.71 -7.98
CA PRO A 115 8.42 -11.15 -8.15
C PRO A 115 7.06 -11.66 -7.68
N LYS A 116 6.35 -10.92 -6.83
CA LYS A 116 5.07 -11.32 -6.25
C LYS A 116 4.01 -10.23 -6.47
N PRO A 117 2.73 -10.62 -6.64
CA PRO A 117 1.65 -9.66 -6.79
C PRO A 117 1.31 -8.95 -5.47
N HIS A 118 1.35 -9.64 -4.34
CA HIS A 118 1.11 -9.04 -3.02
C HIS A 118 2.43 -8.54 -2.46
N ILE A 119 2.48 -7.26 -2.07
CA ILE A 119 3.70 -6.63 -1.53
C ILE A 119 3.37 -6.05 -0.15
N GLU A 120 3.92 -6.69 0.88
CA GLU A 120 3.68 -6.32 2.28
C GLU A 120 4.56 -5.15 2.73
N SER A 121 4.24 -4.55 3.87
CA SER A 121 4.90 -3.33 4.38
C SER A 121 6.43 -3.41 4.43
N LYS A 122 6.96 -4.56 4.84
CA LYS A 122 8.41 -4.82 4.87
C LYS A 122 9.03 -4.77 3.49
N GLU A 123 8.39 -5.41 2.52
CA GLU A 123 8.83 -5.46 1.13
C GLU A 123 8.70 -4.09 0.46
N LEU A 124 7.63 -3.33 0.76
CA LEU A 124 7.46 -1.94 0.30
C LEU A 124 8.60 -1.04 0.79
N LYS A 125 9.00 -1.20 2.06
CA LYS A 125 10.12 -0.43 2.63
C LYS A 125 11.44 -0.79 1.96
N GLN A 126 11.71 -2.08 1.74
CA GLN A 126 12.89 -2.53 0.99
C GLN A 126 12.89 -1.97 -0.44
N LEU A 127 11.76 -2.06 -1.13
CA LEU A 127 11.60 -1.57 -2.50
C LEU A 127 11.77 -0.06 -2.61
N SER A 128 11.49 0.69 -1.54
CA SER A 128 11.71 2.13 -1.49
C SER A 128 13.18 2.57 -1.41
N GLY A 129 14.12 1.62 -1.26
CA GLY A 129 15.55 1.89 -1.08
C GLY A 129 15.91 2.28 0.36
N ALA A 130 14.99 2.10 1.31
CA ALA A 130 15.28 2.26 2.73
C ALA A 130 15.98 0.98 3.23
N SER A 131 17.31 0.98 3.23
CA SER A 131 18.11 -0.06 3.88
C SER A 131 17.77 -0.13 5.37
N SER A 132 17.50 -1.35 5.85
CA SER A 132 17.29 -1.66 7.27
C SER A 132 18.48 -1.30 8.14
#